data_AF-A0A413ZR77-F1
#
_entry.id   AF-A0A413ZR77-F1
#
_cell.length_a   1.000
_cell.length_b   1.000
_cell.length_c   1.000
_cell.angle_alpha   90.00
_cell.angle_beta   90.00
_cell.angle_gamma   90.00
#
_symmetry.space_group_name_H-M   'P 1'
#
loop_
_entity.id
_entity.type
_entity.pdbx_description
1 polymer ?
#
loop_
_entity_poly.entity_id
_entity_poly.type
_entity_poly.pdbx_seq_one_letter_code
_entity_poly.pdbx_strand_id
1 'polypeptide(L)'
;MKKEKQSWTDYVPHSVSLYYVDYRENLDSHDDLQEQCIRRNSLSPLEEQILEWYADQEHGNLQGYLSEIRNEMEADGKSAEYIRHEEKIKDLLYERNNTDPAEELIDNSAVTNMFYSLGVEIEGYVYGGCGRGESETVSLHKIRRALQLKEGLFTDELHELLFNAPYGGELLIYFNAIFSRLITGDTSHDFKRIRFYGGVIVAIVDSRNGAGYHVSLQTDITLPFYRDNLFVDSQVHYSYANEICGLLNSWCDSTRWETGMMSLEVTLQKSHINEYQKQEALYEKRFREGGCTFGDMNHKRHRDTYYINSFPCGTKCPHCGTFWID
;
A
#
# COMPACT_ATOMS: atom_id res chain seq x y z
N MET A 1 29.82 14.05 -45.76
CA MET A 1 31.07 13.89 -44.99
C MET A 1 30.68 13.47 -43.58
N LYS A 2 30.97 12.22 -43.17
CA LYS A 2 30.88 11.86 -41.74
C LYS A 2 31.88 12.76 -41.01
N LYS A 3 31.45 13.46 -39.95
CA LYS A 3 32.36 14.19 -39.06
C LYS A 3 33.43 13.20 -38.59
N GLU A 4 34.71 13.56 -38.71
CA GLU A 4 35.78 12.79 -38.08
C GLU A 4 35.52 12.79 -36.57
N LYS A 5 35.23 11.61 -36.02
CA LYS A 5 35.14 11.39 -34.58
C LYS A 5 36.56 11.51 -34.02
N GLN A 6 36.85 12.57 -33.28
CA GLN A 6 38.21 12.87 -32.81
C GLN A 6 38.47 12.25 -31.43
N SER A 7 37.44 12.13 -30.59
CA SER A 7 37.54 11.55 -29.25
C SER A 7 36.75 10.24 -29.14
N TRP A 8 37.13 9.36 -28.21
CA TRP A 8 36.35 8.16 -27.87
C TRP A 8 34.91 8.50 -27.44
N THR A 9 34.66 9.69 -26.87
CA THR A 9 33.32 10.14 -26.46
C THR A 9 32.38 10.37 -27.64
N ASP A 10 32.91 10.63 -28.84
CA ASP A 10 32.13 10.80 -30.08
C ASP A 10 31.57 9.47 -30.60
N TYR A 11 32.08 8.33 -30.10
CA TYR A 11 31.57 7.00 -30.43
C TYR A 11 30.41 6.59 -29.54
N VAL A 12 30.32 7.15 -28.33
CA VAL A 12 29.21 6.87 -27.40
C VAL A 12 27.96 7.64 -27.88
N PRO A 13 26.80 6.98 -28.05
CA PRO A 13 25.56 7.64 -28.43
C PRO A 13 25.18 8.76 -27.45
N HIS A 14 24.54 9.82 -27.95
CA HIS A 14 24.13 10.97 -27.10
C HIS A 14 23.01 10.62 -26.10
N SER A 15 22.25 9.57 -26.37
CA SER A 15 21.22 9.02 -25.49
C SER A 15 21.13 7.53 -25.78
N VAL A 16 20.94 6.73 -24.73
CA VAL A 16 20.72 5.30 -24.82
C VAL A 16 19.54 4.91 -23.95
N SER A 17 18.91 3.80 -24.29
CA SER A 17 17.89 3.16 -23.48
C SER A 17 18.45 1.82 -23.02
N LEU A 18 18.76 1.72 -21.74
CA LEU A 18 19.22 0.47 -21.13
C LEU A 18 18.05 -0.41 -20.71
N TYR A 19 16.87 0.19 -20.55
CA TYR A 19 15.65 -0.47 -20.15
C TYR A 19 14.53 -0.26 -21.19
N TYR A 20 13.57 -1.16 -21.17
CA TYR A 20 12.31 -1.14 -21.90
C TYR A 20 11.27 -1.74 -20.97
N VAL A 21 10.33 -0.93 -20.52
CA VAL A 21 9.15 -1.36 -19.77
C VAL A 21 8.00 -1.45 -20.77
N ASP A 22 7.38 -2.63 -20.87
CA ASP A 22 6.21 -2.76 -21.73
C ASP A 22 5.02 -2.02 -21.11
N TYR A 23 4.14 -1.43 -21.92
CA TYR A 23 2.94 -0.73 -21.42
C TYR A 23 1.98 -1.63 -20.61
N ARG A 24 2.16 -2.95 -20.67
CA ARG A 24 1.42 -3.93 -19.86
C ARG A 24 2.09 -4.27 -18.54
N GLU A 25 3.36 -3.91 -18.37
CA GLU A 25 4.09 -4.08 -17.11
C GLU A 25 3.70 -2.95 -16.16
N ASN A 26 3.21 -3.31 -14.98
CA ASN A 26 2.72 -2.38 -13.97
C ASN A 26 2.82 -2.97 -12.55
N LEU A 27 2.41 -2.19 -11.56
CA LEU A 27 2.50 -2.50 -10.14
C LEU A 27 1.16 -2.96 -9.53
N ASP A 28 0.13 -3.21 -10.35
CA ASP A 28 -1.23 -3.52 -9.89
C ASP A 28 -1.31 -4.82 -9.07
N SER A 29 -0.36 -5.73 -9.28
CA SER A 29 -0.25 -6.99 -8.51
C SER A 29 0.83 -6.94 -7.42
N HIS A 30 1.43 -5.78 -7.20
CA HIS A 30 2.56 -5.55 -6.29
C HIS A 30 2.21 -4.57 -5.17
N ASP A 31 0.98 -4.67 -4.64
CA ASP A 31 0.50 -3.85 -3.53
C ASP A 31 1.39 -3.93 -2.27
N ASP A 32 2.04 -5.08 -2.06
CA ASP A 32 3.00 -5.30 -0.98
C ASP A 32 4.26 -4.44 -1.16
N LEU A 33 4.73 -4.30 -2.40
CA LEU A 33 5.86 -3.43 -2.75
C LEU A 33 5.48 -1.95 -2.59
N GLN A 34 4.26 -1.58 -3.01
CA GLN A 34 3.73 -0.23 -2.82
C GLN A 34 3.64 0.13 -1.33
N GLU A 35 3.11 -0.76 -0.50
CA GLU A 35 3.05 -0.62 0.96
C GLU A 35 4.45 -0.48 1.57
N GLN A 36 5.43 -1.28 1.14
CA GLN A 36 6.82 -1.14 1.59
C GLN A 36 7.40 0.24 1.26
N CYS A 37 7.15 0.76 0.05
CA CYS A 37 7.59 2.09 -0.34
C CYS A 37 6.95 3.18 0.54
N ILE A 38 5.65 3.06 0.82
CA ILE A 38 4.95 3.96 1.74
C ILE A 38 5.58 3.92 3.12
N ARG A 39 5.78 2.73 3.70
CA ARG A 39 6.34 2.52 5.06
C ARG A 39 7.74 3.09 5.21
N ARG A 40 8.59 2.92 4.19
CA ARG A 40 9.97 3.47 4.18
C ARG A 40 10.03 4.94 3.76
N ASN A 41 8.91 5.51 3.31
CA ASN A 41 8.84 6.83 2.68
C ASN A 41 9.93 7.01 1.61
N SER A 42 10.10 5.99 0.76
CA SER A 42 11.12 5.94 -0.28
C SER A 42 10.71 5.00 -1.40
N LEU A 43 11.17 5.26 -2.62
CA LEU A 43 11.06 4.33 -3.75
C LEU A 43 12.14 3.22 -3.72
N SER A 44 13.07 3.25 -2.76
CA SER A 44 14.16 2.26 -2.69
C SER A 44 13.70 0.79 -2.75
N PRO A 45 12.59 0.35 -2.11
CA PRO A 45 12.12 -1.02 -2.30
C PRO A 45 11.79 -1.35 -3.76
N LEU A 46 11.17 -0.42 -4.48
CA LEU A 46 10.87 -0.57 -5.90
C LEU A 46 12.16 -0.56 -6.74
N GLU A 47 13.09 0.35 -6.46
CA GLU A 47 14.39 0.40 -7.15
C GLU A 47 15.18 -0.90 -6.96
N GLU A 48 15.23 -1.44 -5.73
CA GLU A 48 15.84 -2.74 -5.43
C GLU A 48 15.21 -3.88 -6.25
N GLN A 49 13.87 -3.86 -6.38
CA GLN A 49 13.14 -4.88 -7.12
C GLN A 49 13.30 -4.75 -8.64
N ILE A 50 13.39 -3.52 -9.16
CA ILE A 50 13.66 -3.24 -10.57
C ILE A 50 15.03 -3.76 -10.99
N LEU A 51 16.04 -3.61 -10.14
CA LEU A 51 17.37 -4.18 -10.40
C LEU A 51 17.30 -5.69 -10.59
N GLU A 52 16.43 -6.39 -9.85
CA GLU A 52 16.21 -7.83 -10.05
C GLU A 52 15.44 -8.12 -11.35
N TRP A 53 14.34 -7.40 -11.61
CA TRP A 53 13.48 -7.65 -12.77
C TRP A 53 14.16 -7.36 -14.11
N TYR A 54 14.98 -6.31 -14.17
CA TYR A 54 15.57 -5.82 -15.41
C TYR A 54 17.07 -6.12 -15.55
N ALA A 55 17.71 -6.84 -14.60
CA ALA A 55 19.14 -7.18 -14.64
C ALA A 55 19.60 -7.76 -15.98
N ASP A 56 18.88 -8.77 -16.48
CA ASP A 56 19.24 -9.46 -17.73
C ASP A 56 19.09 -8.54 -18.94
N GLN A 57 18.06 -7.69 -18.93
CA GLN A 57 17.77 -6.76 -20.00
C GLN A 57 18.82 -5.64 -20.05
N GLU A 58 19.12 -5.05 -18.90
CA GLU A 58 20.18 -4.06 -18.73
C GLU A 58 21.53 -4.60 -19.21
N HIS A 59 21.89 -5.81 -18.75
CA HIS A 59 23.14 -6.45 -19.13
C HIS A 59 23.20 -6.69 -20.64
N GLY A 60 22.13 -7.25 -21.23
CA GLY A 60 22.04 -7.51 -22.67
C GLY A 60 22.18 -6.24 -23.50
N ASN A 61 21.44 -5.19 -23.15
CA ASN A 61 21.45 -3.91 -23.86
C ASN A 61 22.81 -3.21 -23.73
N LEU A 62 23.39 -3.19 -22.53
CA LEU A 62 24.72 -2.63 -22.28
C LEU A 62 25.79 -3.34 -23.12
N GLN A 63 25.80 -4.69 -23.13
CA GLN A 63 26.74 -5.45 -23.95
C GLN A 63 26.52 -5.22 -25.45
N GLY A 64 25.28 -5.01 -25.88
CA GLY A 64 24.94 -4.59 -27.24
C GLY A 64 25.62 -3.27 -27.62
N TYR A 65 25.39 -2.20 -26.84
CA TYR A 65 26.01 -0.90 -27.08
C TYR A 65 27.54 -0.96 -27.03
N LEU A 66 28.12 -1.67 -26.06
CA LEU A 66 29.57 -1.84 -25.97
C LEU A 66 30.14 -2.55 -27.20
N SER A 67 29.47 -3.59 -27.69
CA SER A 67 29.87 -4.30 -28.91
C SER A 67 29.81 -3.42 -30.14
N GLU A 68 28.75 -2.61 -30.29
CA GLU A 68 28.63 -1.65 -31.39
C GLU A 68 29.72 -0.58 -31.36
N ILE A 69 29.94 0.05 -30.19
CA ILE A 69 30.99 1.06 -29.99
C ILE A 69 32.36 0.47 -30.27
N ARG A 70 32.62 -0.74 -29.78
CA ARG A 70 33.87 -1.47 -30.02
C ARG A 70 34.09 -1.70 -31.51
N ASN A 71 33.09 -2.21 -32.23
CA ASN A 71 33.18 -2.47 -33.67
C ASN A 71 33.43 -1.17 -34.46
N GLU A 72 32.79 -0.05 -34.09
CA GLU A 72 33.04 1.24 -34.73
C GLU A 72 34.47 1.76 -34.47
N MET A 73 34.95 1.68 -33.22
CA MET A 73 36.31 2.10 -32.87
C MET A 73 37.37 1.20 -33.51
N GLU A 74 37.13 -0.11 -33.60
CA GLU A 74 38.00 -1.05 -34.30
C GLU A 74 38.09 -0.75 -35.80
N ALA A 75 36.97 -0.42 -36.45
CA ALA A 75 36.94 -0.03 -37.86
C ALA A 75 37.76 1.24 -38.15
N ASP A 76 37.81 2.16 -37.17
CA ASP A 76 38.62 3.39 -37.24
C ASP A 76 40.07 3.20 -36.74
N GLY A 77 40.49 1.96 -36.40
CA GLY A 77 41.83 1.64 -35.94
C GLY A 77 42.15 2.05 -34.49
N LYS A 78 41.13 2.35 -33.68
CA LYS A 78 41.22 2.86 -32.29
C LYS A 78 40.95 1.79 -31.22
N SER A 79 41.20 0.51 -31.52
CA SER A 79 40.96 -0.61 -30.60
C SER A 79 41.68 -0.47 -29.25
N ALA A 80 42.92 0.02 -29.25
CA ALA A 80 43.69 0.26 -28.03
C ALA A 80 43.09 1.40 -27.17
N GLU A 81 42.45 2.40 -27.80
CA GLU A 81 41.78 3.48 -27.11
C GLU A 81 40.49 2.99 -26.44
N TYR A 82 39.74 2.10 -27.11
CA TYR A 82 38.57 1.44 -26.52
C TYR A 82 38.94 0.70 -25.23
N ILE A 83 39.96 -0.17 -25.27
CA ILE A 83 40.38 -0.95 -24.08
C ILE A 83 40.79 -0.02 -22.92
N ARG A 84 41.42 1.11 -23.22
CA ARG A 84 41.83 2.09 -22.20
C ARG A 84 40.66 2.82 -21.57
N HIS A 85 39.56 2.96 -22.30
CA HIS A 85 38.41 3.78 -21.91
C HIS A 85 37.12 2.98 -21.67
N GLU A 86 37.15 1.65 -21.71
CA GLU A 86 35.97 0.78 -21.59
C GLU A 86 35.09 1.13 -20.38
N GLU A 87 35.67 1.24 -19.18
CA GLU A 87 34.91 1.60 -17.98
C GLU A 87 34.29 3.01 -18.09
N LYS A 88 35.01 3.97 -18.67
CA LYS A 88 34.48 5.33 -18.89
C LYS A 88 33.38 5.37 -19.95
N ILE A 89 33.41 4.45 -20.90
CA ILE A 89 32.34 4.28 -21.89
C ILE A 89 31.10 3.72 -21.19
N LYS A 90 31.26 2.72 -20.31
CA LYS A 90 30.15 2.18 -19.49
C LYS A 90 29.53 3.28 -18.63
N ASP A 91 30.35 4.01 -17.87
CA ASP A 91 29.87 5.13 -17.03
C ASP A 91 29.08 6.16 -17.86
N LEU A 92 29.60 6.52 -19.04
CA LEU A 92 28.95 7.49 -19.93
C LEU A 92 27.64 6.95 -20.56
N LEU A 93 27.52 5.63 -20.75
CA LEU A 93 26.27 5.01 -21.19
C LEU A 93 25.22 5.09 -20.09
N TYR A 94 25.57 4.83 -18.83
CA TYR A 94 24.67 5.01 -17.69
C TYR A 94 24.27 6.48 -17.49
N GLU A 95 25.21 7.42 -17.62
CA GLU A 95 24.91 8.86 -17.54
C GLU A 95 23.96 9.34 -18.65
N ARG A 96 23.99 8.69 -19.82
CA ARG A 96 23.16 9.03 -20.97
C ARG A 96 21.91 8.14 -21.11
N ASN A 97 21.68 7.28 -20.11
CA ASN A 97 20.48 6.47 -20.04
C ASN A 97 19.27 7.37 -19.78
N ASN A 98 18.29 7.33 -20.68
CA ASN A 98 17.10 8.17 -20.60
C ASN A 98 15.84 7.42 -20.13
N THR A 99 15.96 6.13 -19.83
CA THR A 99 14.86 5.29 -19.37
C THR A 99 14.96 5.06 -17.87
N ASP A 100 13.88 5.41 -17.15
CA ASP A 100 13.68 5.11 -15.73
C ASP A 100 12.52 4.11 -15.59
N PRO A 101 12.81 2.82 -15.34
CA PRO A 101 11.77 1.82 -15.21
C PRO A 101 10.80 2.10 -14.07
N ALA A 102 11.22 2.81 -13.01
CA ALA A 102 10.35 3.10 -11.88
C ALA A 102 9.24 4.06 -12.29
N GLU A 103 9.58 5.14 -13.01
CA GLU A 103 8.61 6.09 -13.53
C GLU A 103 7.64 5.42 -14.51
N GLU A 104 8.15 4.62 -15.45
CA GLU A 104 7.31 3.91 -16.43
C GLU A 104 6.36 2.90 -15.77
N LEU A 105 6.83 2.10 -14.82
CA LEU A 105 5.98 1.16 -14.08
C LEU A 105 4.90 1.88 -13.27
N ILE A 106 5.25 2.99 -12.62
CA ILE A 106 4.29 3.81 -11.85
C ILE A 106 3.23 4.40 -12.78
N ASP A 107 3.62 4.92 -13.95
CA ASP A 107 2.70 5.54 -14.91
C ASP A 107 1.77 4.52 -15.59
N ASN A 108 2.24 3.27 -15.77
CA ASN A 108 1.42 2.17 -16.28
C ASN A 108 0.49 1.57 -15.21
N SER A 109 0.65 1.93 -13.94
CA SER A 109 -0.12 1.38 -12.84
C SER A 109 -1.45 2.11 -12.63
N ALA A 110 -2.46 1.35 -12.22
CA ALA A 110 -3.70 1.91 -11.73
C ALA A 110 -3.50 2.58 -10.36
N VAL A 111 -4.48 3.41 -9.97
CA VAL A 111 -4.58 3.87 -8.59
C VAL A 111 -4.91 2.70 -7.68
N THR A 112 -4.38 2.72 -6.46
CA THR A 112 -4.55 1.66 -5.48
C THR A 112 -5.52 2.09 -4.38
N ASN A 113 -6.37 1.16 -3.94
CA ASN A 113 -7.23 1.32 -2.78
C ASN A 113 -6.40 1.49 -1.50
N MET A 114 -6.48 2.68 -0.91
CA MET A 114 -5.82 3.00 0.35
C MET A 114 -6.84 3.45 1.39
N PHE A 115 -6.43 3.39 2.65
CA PHE A 115 -7.17 4.02 3.71
C PHE A 115 -6.26 4.74 4.69
N TYR A 116 -6.85 5.71 5.35
CA TYR A 116 -6.24 6.45 6.45
C TYR A 116 -7.02 6.15 7.72
N SER A 117 -6.35 5.51 8.67
CA SER A 117 -6.91 5.17 9.98
C SER A 117 -6.94 6.41 10.88
N LEU A 118 -8.04 6.54 11.63
CA LEU A 118 -8.18 7.61 12.61
C LEU A 118 -7.74 7.20 14.02
N GLY A 119 -7.38 5.93 14.22
CA GLY A 119 -6.99 5.36 15.53
C GLY A 119 -8.15 5.25 16.52
N VAL A 120 -9.39 5.40 16.06
CA VAL A 120 -10.60 5.40 16.90
C VAL A 120 -11.35 4.09 16.74
N GLU A 121 -11.36 3.28 17.80
CA GLU A 121 -12.16 2.07 17.88
C GLU A 121 -13.61 2.39 18.29
N ILE A 122 -14.55 1.87 17.51
CA ILE A 122 -15.99 1.91 17.77
C ILE A 122 -16.43 0.54 18.25
N GLU A 123 -17.05 0.46 19.44
CA GLU A 123 -17.43 -0.84 20.01
C GLU A 123 -18.64 -1.43 19.29
N GLY A 124 -18.57 -2.73 18.99
CA GLY A 124 -19.69 -3.51 18.45
C GLY A 124 -20.74 -3.91 19.47
N TYR A 125 -21.70 -4.73 19.02
CA TYR A 125 -22.67 -5.42 19.88
C TYR A 125 -21.99 -6.43 20.80
N VAL A 126 -22.39 -6.42 22.07
CA VAL A 126 -21.89 -7.37 23.05
C VAL A 126 -22.56 -8.71 22.82
N TYR A 127 -21.75 -9.78 22.78
CA TYR A 127 -22.25 -11.14 22.66
C TYR A 127 -23.29 -11.47 23.74
N GLY A 128 -24.45 -11.99 23.33
CA GLY A 128 -25.57 -12.33 24.22
C GLY A 128 -26.33 -11.13 24.79
N GLY A 129 -25.97 -9.92 24.37
CA GLY A 129 -26.66 -8.68 24.71
C GLY A 129 -27.54 -8.16 23.58
N CYS A 130 -28.47 -7.27 23.91
CA CYS A 130 -29.28 -6.52 22.93
C CYS A 130 -28.70 -5.13 22.62
N GLY A 131 -27.49 -4.84 23.09
CA GLY A 131 -26.86 -3.52 22.98
C GLY A 131 -25.37 -3.59 22.66
N ARG A 132 -24.85 -2.47 22.17
CA ARG A 132 -23.42 -2.23 21.97
C ARG A 132 -22.71 -2.08 23.31
N GLY A 133 -21.39 -2.32 23.31
CA GLY A 133 -20.57 -2.16 24.51
C GLY A 133 -20.62 -0.73 25.07
N GLU A 134 -20.80 0.24 24.17
CA GLU A 134 -21.03 1.65 24.50
C GLU A 134 -22.36 2.16 23.92
N SER A 135 -22.92 3.23 24.49
CA SER A 135 -24.15 3.83 23.97
C SER A 135 -23.94 4.47 22.60
N GLU A 136 -24.95 4.42 21.73
CA GLU A 136 -24.89 5.01 20.39
C GLU A 136 -24.47 6.49 20.38
N THR A 137 -24.94 7.27 21.36
CA THR A 137 -24.57 8.68 21.51
C THR A 137 -23.07 8.88 21.71
N VAL A 138 -22.42 7.99 22.45
CA VAL A 138 -20.97 8.01 22.69
C VAL A 138 -20.22 7.64 21.41
N SER A 139 -20.63 6.57 20.71
CA SER A 139 -20.02 6.19 19.43
C SER A 139 -20.14 7.30 18.38
N LEU A 140 -21.33 7.90 18.23
CA LEU A 140 -21.55 9.01 17.30
C LEU A 140 -20.72 10.24 17.68
N HIS A 141 -20.57 10.52 18.98
CA HIS A 141 -19.69 11.58 19.44
C HIS A 141 -18.22 11.32 19.09
N LYS A 142 -17.73 10.08 19.27
CA LYS A 142 -16.38 9.67 18.86
C LYS A 142 -16.17 9.89 17.36
N ILE A 143 -17.10 9.40 16.53
CA ILE A 143 -17.02 9.52 15.07
C ILE A 143 -16.99 10.99 14.65
N ARG A 144 -17.93 11.81 15.16
CA ARG A 144 -17.96 13.25 14.86
C ARG A 144 -16.68 13.97 15.25
N ARG A 145 -16.14 13.66 16.44
CA ARG A 145 -14.91 14.27 16.92
C ARG A 145 -13.71 13.88 16.05
N ALA A 146 -13.61 12.60 15.67
CA ALA A 146 -12.53 12.10 14.82
C ALA A 146 -12.54 12.74 13.42
N LEU A 147 -13.73 12.90 12.85
CA LEU A 147 -13.94 13.52 11.53
C LEU A 147 -14.02 15.06 11.58
N GLN A 148 -13.86 15.67 12.76
CA GLN A 148 -13.99 17.12 12.99
C GLN A 148 -15.33 17.72 12.48
N LEU A 149 -16.40 16.93 12.55
CA LEU A 149 -17.72 17.34 12.09
C LEU A 149 -18.43 18.21 13.13
N LYS A 150 -19.16 19.22 12.64
CA LYS A 150 -20.06 20.02 13.49
C LYS A 150 -21.25 19.19 13.93
N GLU A 151 -21.76 19.51 15.12
CA GLU A 151 -22.97 18.87 15.65
C GLU A 151 -24.16 19.08 14.71
N GLY A 152 -24.95 18.01 14.51
CA GLY A 152 -26.14 17.99 13.64
C GLY A 152 -25.87 17.63 12.18
N LEU A 153 -24.62 17.72 11.69
CA LEU A 153 -24.29 17.31 10.33
C LEU A 153 -24.26 15.78 10.17
N PHE A 154 -24.70 15.32 9.00
CA PHE A 154 -24.70 13.91 8.57
C PHE A 154 -25.33 12.95 9.59
N THR A 155 -26.39 13.39 10.28
CA THR A 155 -26.94 12.63 11.40
C THR A 155 -27.41 11.26 10.93
N ASP A 156 -28.17 11.20 9.84
CA ASP A 156 -28.73 9.95 9.32
C ASP A 156 -27.64 9.01 8.79
N GLU A 157 -26.65 9.53 8.06
CA GLU A 157 -25.53 8.75 7.51
C GLU A 157 -24.63 8.20 8.62
N LEU A 158 -24.40 8.96 9.69
CA LEU A 158 -23.61 8.46 10.83
C LEU A 158 -24.38 7.40 11.64
N HIS A 159 -25.70 7.53 11.76
CA HIS A 159 -26.54 6.48 12.34
C HIS A 159 -26.53 5.21 11.47
N GLU A 160 -26.64 5.36 10.15
CA GLU A 160 -26.54 4.27 9.19
C GLU A 160 -25.19 3.55 9.29
N LEU A 161 -24.08 4.32 9.32
CA LEU A 161 -22.73 3.79 9.48
C LEU A 161 -22.59 2.95 10.76
N LEU A 162 -23.06 3.48 11.89
CA LEU A 162 -22.97 2.79 13.17
C LEU A 162 -23.84 1.53 13.21
N PHE A 163 -25.09 1.63 12.73
CA PHE A 163 -26.06 0.55 12.79
C PHE A 163 -25.64 -0.64 11.93
N ASN A 164 -25.10 -0.38 10.74
CA ASN A 164 -24.67 -1.41 9.81
C ASN A 164 -23.24 -1.94 10.06
N ALA A 165 -22.53 -1.40 11.06
CA ALA A 165 -21.26 -1.95 11.56
C ALA A 165 -21.46 -2.64 12.92
N PRO A 166 -22.14 -3.81 12.96
CA PRO A 166 -22.54 -4.45 14.22
C PRO A 166 -21.36 -4.97 15.04
N TYR A 167 -20.26 -5.38 14.41
CA TYR A 167 -19.06 -5.84 15.10
C TYR A 167 -18.15 -4.70 15.56
N GLY A 168 -18.46 -3.46 15.16
CA GLY A 168 -17.59 -2.31 15.43
C GLY A 168 -16.33 -2.37 14.59
N GLY A 169 -15.23 -1.86 15.14
CA GLY A 169 -13.93 -1.80 14.50
C GLY A 169 -13.37 -0.39 14.44
N GLU A 170 -12.31 -0.23 13.67
CA GLU A 170 -11.58 1.03 13.58
C GLU A 170 -12.24 1.97 12.55
N LEU A 171 -12.27 3.26 12.85
CA LEU A 171 -12.79 4.29 11.95
C LEU A 171 -11.74 4.68 10.90
N LEU A 172 -12.07 4.47 9.63
CA LEU A 172 -11.17 4.63 8.49
C LEU A 172 -11.75 5.60 7.44
N ILE A 173 -10.87 6.28 6.71
CA ILE A 173 -11.22 7.06 5.51
C ILE A 173 -10.61 6.37 4.30
N TYR A 174 -11.43 6.01 3.32
CA TYR A 174 -10.99 5.32 2.10
C TYR A 174 -10.83 6.26 0.92
N PHE A 175 -9.76 6.06 0.15
CA PHE A 175 -9.43 6.86 -1.03
C PHE A 175 -8.49 6.11 -1.98
N ASN A 176 -8.49 6.52 -3.24
CA ASN A 176 -7.59 5.98 -4.25
C ASN A 176 -6.37 6.88 -4.44
N ALA A 177 -5.19 6.27 -4.52
CA ALA A 177 -3.94 7.00 -4.73
C ALA A 177 -2.92 6.19 -5.50
N ILE A 178 -2.05 6.89 -6.23
CA ILE A 178 -0.77 6.34 -6.67
C ILE A 178 0.21 6.52 -5.51
N PHE A 179 0.80 5.43 -5.01
CA PHE A 179 1.64 5.44 -3.81
C PHE A 179 2.82 6.42 -3.89
N SER A 180 3.38 6.63 -5.08
CA SER A 180 4.49 7.57 -5.32
C SER A 180 4.13 9.01 -4.93
N ARG A 181 2.87 9.41 -5.07
CA ARG A 181 2.38 10.74 -4.66
C ARG A 181 2.26 10.92 -3.15
N LEU A 182 2.34 9.83 -2.41
CA LEU A 182 2.32 9.80 -0.94
C LEU A 182 3.72 9.62 -0.37
N ILE A 183 4.78 9.72 -1.17
CA ILE A 183 6.17 9.61 -0.74
C ILE A 183 6.88 10.94 -0.92
N THR A 184 7.67 11.36 0.08
CA THR A 184 8.53 12.55 -0.02
C THR A 184 9.99 12.20 -0.31
N GLY A 185 10.41 10.95 -0.07
CA GLY A 185 11.81 10.52 -0.14
C GLY A 185 12.66 10.95 1.06
N ASP A 186 12.07 11.69 2.02
CA ASP A 186 12.76 12.19 3.21
C ASP A 186 11.92 11.88 4.46
N THR A 187 12.35 10.88 5.22
CA THR A 187 11.72 10.48 6.49
C THR A 187 11.75 11.58 7.55
N SER A 188 12.73 12.49 7.50
CA SER A 188 12.83 13.60 8.46
C SER A 188 11.86 14.75 8.12
N HIS A 189 11.52 14.90 6.84
CA HIS A 189 10.61 15.93 6.33
C HIS A 189 9.39 15.34 5.63
N ASP A 190 8.74 14.36 6.27
CA ASP A 190 7.47 13.81 5.79
C ASP A 190 6.34 14.86 5.86
N PHE A 191 5.27 14.65 5.09
CA PHE A 191 4.05 15.44 5.09
C PHE A 191 3.53 15.65 6.51
N LYS A 192 2.93 16.83 6.75
CA LYS A 192 2.41 17.21 8.07
C LYS A 192 0.90 17.14 8.16
N ARG A 193 0.21 17.17 7.03
CA ARG A 193 -1.25 17.04 6.95
C ARG A 193 -1.70 16.31 5.69
N ILE A 194 -2.90 15.75 5.78
CA ILE A 194 -3.67 15.21 4.66
C ILE A 194 -5.08 15.76 4.74
N ARG A 195 -5.62 16.18 3.61
CA ARG A 195 -7.00 16.68 3.48
C ARG A 195 -7.77 15.73 2.58
N PHE A 196 -9.00 15.43 2.98
CA PHE A 196 -9.97 14.64 2.24
C PHE A 196 -11.18 15.50 1.95
N TYR A 197 -11.64 15.54 0.69
CA TYR A 197 -12.75 16.39 0.28
C TYR A 197 -13.60 15.76 -0.83
N GLY A 198 -14.81 16.29 -1.03
CA GLY A 198 -15.78 15.72 -1.98
C GLY A 198 -16.69 14.71 -1.27
N GLY A 199 -16.96 13.58 -1.92
CA GLY A 199 -17.72 12.48 -1.32
C GLY A 199 -16.81 11.58 -0.49
N VAL A 200 -16.38 12.04 0.67
CA VAL A 200 -15.43 11.32 1.52
C VAL A 200 -16.06 10.03 2.03
N ILE A 201 -15.47 8.90 1.63
CA ILE A 201 -15.86 7.58 2.09
C ILE A 201 -15.30 7.33 3.48
N VAL A 202 -16.20 7.13 4.44
CA VAL A 202 -15.86 6.81 5.83
C VAL A 202 -16.40 5.42 6.14
N ALA A 203 -15.57 4.58 6.77
CA ALA A 203 -15.93 3.21 7.10
C ALA A 203 -15.60 2.88 8.57
N ILE A 204 -16.37 1.98 9.15
CA ILE A 204 -16.01 1.27 10.39
C ILE A 204 -15.67 -0.15 9.96
N VAL A 205 -14.44 -0.58 10.21
CA VAL A 205 -13.94 -1.87 9.72
C VAL A 205 -13.27 -2.65 10.85
N ASP A 206 -13.75 -3.88 11.07
CA ASP A 206 -13.11 -4.87 11.92
C ASP A 206 -12.31 -5.85 11.06
N SER A 207 -11.07 -5.46 10.77
CA SER A 207 -10.09 -6.27 10.05
C SER A 207 -9.72 -7.58 10.77
N ARG A 208 -10.13 -7.80 12.03
CA ARG A 208 -9.82 -9.06 12.72
C ARG A 208 -10.81 -10.16 12.37
N ASN A 209 -12.09 -9.80 12.26
CA ASN A 209 -13.18 -10.75 12.06
C ASN A 209 -13.83 -10.65 10.68
N GLY A 210 -13.47 -9.65 9.88
CA GLY A 210 -13.96 -9.49 8.52
C GLY A 210 -15.37 -8.92 8.45
N ALA A 211 -15.58 -7.78 9.11
CA ALA A 211 -16.84 -7.06 9.07
C ALA A 211 -16.61 -5.56 8.89
N GLY A 212 -17.58 -4.86 8.32
CA GLY A 212 -17.54 -3.42 8.26
C GLY A 212 -18.65 -2.82 7.40
N TYR A 213 -18.79 -1.51 7.49
CA TYR A 213 -19.73 -0.75 6.67
C TYR A 213 -19.14 0.63 6.36
N HIS A 214 -19.58 1.23 5.26
CA HIS A 214 -19.13 2.54 4.83
C HIS A 214 -20.30 3.44 4.41
N VAL A 215 -20.07 4.74 4.48
CA VAL A 215 -20.96 5.79 3.98
C VAL A 215 -20.16 6.85 3.24
N SER A 216 -20.80 7.59 2.33
CA SER A 216 -20.19 8.73 1.65
C SER A 216 -20.68 10.04 2.28
N LEU A 217 -19.76 10.88 2.73
CA LEU A 217 -20.05 12.16 3.35
C LEU A 217 -19.56 13.29 2.44
N GLN A 218 -20.45 14.22 2.06
CA GLN A 218 -20.06 15.41 1.29
C GLN A 218 -19.40 16.45 2.20
N THR A 219 -18.10 16.27 2.46
CA THR A 219 -17.38 17.02 3.50
C THR A 219 -15.96 17.37 3.08
N ASP A 220 -15.28 18.12 3.95
CA ASP A 220 -13.89 18.56 3.81
C ASP A 220 -13.20 18.42 5.17
N ILE A 221 -12.31 17.45 5.29
CA ILE A 221 -11.67 17.04 6.53
C ILE A 221 -10.16 17.19 6.34
N THR A 222 -9.52 17.92 7.24
CA THR A 222 -8.04 18.04 7.26
C THR A 222 -7.50 17.44 8.55
N LEU A 223 -6.60 16.46 8.41
CA LEU A 223 -6.03 15.69 9.50
C LEU A 223 -4.51 15.83 9.55
N PRO A 224 -3.89 15.67 10.73
CA PRO A 224 -2.45 15.48 10.83
C PRO A 224 -2.05 14.25 10.03
N PHE A 225 -0.93 14.31 9.31
CA PHE A 225 -0.42 13.16 8.58
C PHE A 225 0.55 12.37 9.45
N TYR A 226 0.23 11.10 9.67
CA TYR A 226 1.07 10.12 10.30
C TYR A 226 1.19 8.93 9.36
N ARG A 227 2.42 8.62 8.97
CA ARG A 227 2.71 7.54 8.03
C ARG A 227 2.15 6.20 8.51
N ASP A 228 2.27 5.94 9.81
CA ASP A 228 1.78 4.72 10.47
C ASP A 228 0.25 4.55 10.40
N ASN A 229 -0.50 5.59 10.02
CA ASN A 229 -1.95 5.53 9.87
C ASN A 229 -2.42 5.36 8.41
N LEU A 230 -1.50 5.44 7.44
CA LEU A 230 -1.78 5.23 6.02
C LEU A 230 -1.50 3.78 5.65
N PHE A 231 -2.42 3.09 4.96
CA PHE A 231 -2.26 1.69 4.56
C PHE A 231 -2.79 1.43 3.16
N VAL A 232 -2.19 0.48 2.45
CA VAL A 232 -2.79 -0.20 1.31
C VAL A 232 -3.81 -1.23 1.80
N ASP A 233 -5.06 -1.17 1.32
CA ASP A 233 -6.17 -1.97 1.87
C ASP A 233 -5.91 -3.48 1.78
N SER A 234 -5.38 -3.96 0.65
CA SER A 234 -5.08 -5.37 0.40
C SER A 234 -4.00 -5.96 1.31
N GLN A 235 -3.23 -5.12 2.01
CA GLN A 235 -2.12 -5.53 2.88
C GLN A 235 -2.55 -5.75 4.33
N VAL A 236 -3.83 -5.56 4.64
CA VAL A 236 -4.40 -5.81 5.97
C VAL A 236 -5.27 -7.07 5.90
N HIS A 237 -5.09 -7.97 6.88
CA HIS A 237 -5.93 -9.16 6.94
C HIS A 237 -7.38 -8.77 7.24
N TYR A 238 -8.28 -9.37 6.47
CA TYR A 238 -9.59 -8.86 6.10
C TYR A 238 -9.56 -7.40 5.62
N SER A 239 -8.98 -7.24 4.43
CA SER A 239 -9.10 -6.05 3.59
C SER A 239 -10.56 -5.74 3.30
N TYR A 240 -10.94 -4.48 3.43
CA TYR A 240 -12.36 -4.11 3.35
C TYR A 240 -12.89 -4.21 1.93
N ALA A 241 -12.13 -3.69 0.96
CA ALA A 241 -12.57 -3.66 -0.42
C ALA A 241 -12.55 -5.08 -1.01
N ASN A 242 -11.50 -5.87 -0.78
CA ASN A 242 -11.33 -7.15 -1.46
C ASN A 242 -11.94 -8.34 -0.69
N GLU A 243 -11.59 -8.51 0.57
CA GLU A 243 -11.97 -9.71 1.34
C GLU A 243 -13.35 -9.59 2.00
N ILE A 244 -13.73 -8.41 2.50
CA ILE A 244 -15.00 -8.20 3.21
C ILE A 244 -16.14 -7.92 2.23
N CYS A 245 -16.00 -6.91 1.37
CA CYS A 245 -17.12 -6.40 0.57
C CYS A 245 -17.05 -6.73 -0.94
N GLY A 246 -15.91 -7.15 -1.47
CA GLY A 246 -15.74 -7.46 -2.90
C GLY A 246 -16.02 -6.27 -3.83
N LEU A 247 -15.56 -5.08 -3.45
CA LEU A 247 -15.80 -3.81 -4.14
C LEU A 247 -14.88 -3.64 -5.35
N LEU A 248 -15.39 -2.94 -6.37
CA LEU A 248 -14.59 -2.51 -7.53
C LEU A 248 -13.60 -1.43 -7.09
N ASN A 249 -12.42 -1.36 -7.73
CA ASN A 249 -11.39 -0.37 -7.38
C ASN A 249 -11.92 1.08 -7.34
N SER A 250 -12.86 1.45 -8.22
CA SER A 250 -13.41 2.81 -8.31
C SER A 250 -14.38 3.20 -7.18
N TRP A 251 -14.68 2.31 -6.23
CA TRP A 251 -15.72 2.52 -5.22
C TRP A 251 -15.49 3.75 -4.32
N CYS A 252 -14.23 4.14 -4.11
CA CYS A 252 -13.85 5.29 -3.29
C CYS A 252 -13.34 6.51 -4.10
N ASP A 253 -13.53 6.54 -5.43
CA ASP A 253 -13.11 7.66 -6.30
C ASP A 253 -13.76 9.01 -5.95
N SER A 254 -14.87 8.97 -5.22
CA SER A 254 -15.54 10.17 -4.72
C SER A 254 -14.75 10.89 -3.62
N THR A 255 -13.85 10.19 -2.91
CA THR A 255 -12.91 10.79 -1.95
C THR A 255 -11.73 11.38 -2.70
N ARG A 256 -11.67 12.71 -2.77
CA ARG A 256 -10.48 13.42 -3.25
C ARG A 256 -9.55 13.71 -2.08
N TRP A 257 -8.27 13.88 -2.36
CA TRP A 257 -7.29 14.11 -1.33
C TRP A 257 -6.14 15.02 -1.77
N GLU A 258 -5.47 15.63 -0.80
CA GLU A 258 -4.21 16.36 -0.97
C GLU A 258 -3.36 16.29 0.30
N THR A 259 -2.04 16.25 0.16
CA THR A 259 -1.09 16.34 1.29
C THR A 259 -0.52 17.74 1.43
N GLY A 260 0.05 18.06 2.59
CA GLY A 260 0.69 19.36 2.82
C GLY A 260 1.74 19.36 3.92
N MET A 261 2.63 20.35 3.86
CA MET A 261 3.75 20.52 4.79
C MET A 261 3.43 21.40 6.00
N MET A 262 2.28 22.10 5.99
CA MET A 262 1.87 22.92 7.13
C MET A 262 1.33 22.05 8.26
N SER A 263 1.90 22.20 9.46
CA SER A 263 1.46 21.48 10.64
C SER A 263 0.08 21.93 11.11
N LEU A 264 -0.63 21.02 11.78
CA LEU A 264 -1.90 21.29 12.45
C LEU A 264 -1.69 21.15 13.96
N GLU A 265 -2.41 21.95 14.75
CA GLU A 265 -2.39 21.87 16.22
C GLU A 265 -3.34 20.77 16.77
N VAL A 266 -3.70 19.80 15.94
CA VAL A 266 -4.57 18.67 16.31
C VAL A 266 -3.70 17.42 16.41
N THR A 267 -3.96 16.58 17.40
CA THR A 267 -3.30 15.26 17.54
C THR A 267 -4.28 14.17 17.11
N LEU A 268 -3.80 13.24 16.27
CA LEU A 268 -4.54 12.05 15.87
C LEU A 268 -4.06 10.84 16.68
N GLN A 269 -4.95 9.89 16.93
CA GLN A 269 -4.59 8.63 17.58
C GLN A 269 -3.82 7.73 16.60
N LYS A 270 -2.92 6.91 17.14
CA LYS A 270 -2.19 5.93 16.34
C LYS A 270 -3.13 4.80 15.94
N SER A 271 -2.97 4.31 14.71
CA SER A 271 -3.68 3.13 14.24
C SER A 271 -3.39 1.89 15.09
N HIS A 272 -4.42 1.08 15.34
CA HIS A 272 -4.26 -0.24 15.98
C HIS A 272 -3.90 -1.34 14.97
N ILE A 273 -4.07 -1.08 13.68
CA ILE A 273 -3.87 -2.06 12.59
C ILE A 273 -2.43 -2.57 12.53
N ASN A 274 -1.43 -1.72 12.79
CA ASN A 274 -0.03 -2.15 12.86
C ASN A 274 0.20 -3.20 13.96
N GLU A 275 -0.51 -3.10 15.08
CA GLU A 275 -0.42 -4.09 16.17
C GLU A 275 -1.10 -5.40 15.74
N TYR A 276 -2.24 -5.30 15.05
CA TYR A 276 -2.93 -6.47 14.51
C TYR A 276 -2.09 -7.18 13.44
N GLN A 277 -1.45 -6.47 12.52
CA GLN A 277 -0.55 -7.06 11.53
C GLN A 277 0.64 -7.79 12.19
N LYS A 278 1.21 -7.24 13.27
CA LYS A 278 2.26 -7.94 14.04
C LYS A 278 1.72 -9.22 14.68
N GLN A 279 0.51 -9.19 15.21
CA GLN A 279 -0.14 -10.36 15.78
C GLN A 279 -0.44 -11.43 14.72
N GLU A 280 -0.92 -11.04 13.55
CA GLU A 280 -1.13 -11.92 12.39
C GLU A 280 0.18 -12.59 11.93
N ALA A 281 1.28 -11.84 11.86
CA ALA A 281 2.59 -12.39 11.54
C ALA A 281 3.07 -13.42 12.58
N LEU A 282 2.76 -13.23 13.86
CA LEU A 282 3.06 -14.20 14.91
C LEU A 282 2.21 -15.48 14.77
N TYR A 283 0.93 -15.35 14.42
CA TYR A 283 0.07 -16.49 14.15
C TYR A 283 0.56 -17.30 12.95
N GLU A 284 0.90 -16.63 11.86
CA GLU A 284 1.45 -17.25 10.65
C GLU A 284 2.77 -17.97 10.95
N LYS A 285 3.69 -17.33 11.69
CA LYS A 285 4.94 -17.95 12.11
C LYS A 285 4.70 -19.22 12.92
N ARG A 286 3.83 -19.17 13.93
CA ARG A 286 3.54 -20.33 14.77
C ARG A 286 2.89 -21.46 13.97
N PHE A 287 2.03 -21.10 13.00
CA PHE A 287 1.41 -22.08 12.11
C PHE A 287 2.44 -22.80 11.24
N ARG A 288 3.41 -22.07 10.67
CA ARG A 288 4.53 -22.62 9.88
C ARG A 288 5.43 -23.53 10.72
N GLU A 289 5.63 -23.20 12.00
CA GLU A 289 6.36 -24.03 12.96
C GLU A 289 5.57 -25.29 13.40
N GLY A 290 4.36 -25.50 12.89
CA GLY A 290 3.52 -26.67 13.15
C GLY A 290 2.52 -26.49 14.31
N GLY A 291 2.51 -25.34 14.97
CA GLY A 291 1.57 -25.02 16.04
C GLY A 291 0.28 -24.35 15.55
N CYS A 292 -0.57 -23.97 16.50
CA CYS A 292 -1.68 -23.04 16.31
C CYS A 292 -1.91 -22.24 17.61
N THR A 293 -2.61 -21.11 17.54
CA THR A 293 -2.83 -20.23 18.70
C THR A 293 -4.29 -20.18 19.10
N PHE A 294 -4.57 -20.25 20.41
CA PHE A 294 -5.91 -20.04 20.92
C PHE A 294 -6.37 -18.60 20.65
N GLY A 295 -7.57 -18.44 20.10
CA GLY A 295 -8.13 -17.14 19.71
C GLY A 295 -7.73 -16.65 18.31
N ASP A 296 -6.88 -17.38 17.58
CA ASP A 296 -6.66 -17.09 16.15
C ASP A 296 -7.89 -17.50 15.35
N MET A 297 -8.66 -16.50 14.88
CA MET A 297 -9.93 -16.71 14.18
C MET A 297 -9.77 -17.09 12.70
N ASN A 298 -8.55 -17.13 12.16
CA ASN A 298 -8.33 -17.60 10.80
C ASN A 298 -8.33 -19.13 10.73
N HIS A 299 -9.44 -19.72 10.28
CA HIS A 299 -9.62 -21.18 10.21
C HIS A 299 -8.54 -21.90 9.37
N LYS A 300 -7.90 -21.22 8.40
CA LYS A 300 -6.86 -21.82 7.54
C LYS A 300 -5.55 -22.07 8.29
N ARG A 301 -5.34 -21.44 9.45
CA ARG A 301 -4.15 -21.61 10.31
C ARG A 301 -4.34 -22.66 11.41
N HIS A 302 -5.29 -23.56 11.23
CA HIS A 302 -5.53 -24.68 12.15
C HIS A 302 -5.62 -25.98 11.36
N ARG A 303 -4.97 -27.03 11.88
CA ARG A 303 -4.96 -28.36 11.28
C ARG A 303 -5.97 -29.24 12.00
N ASP A 304 -6.50 -30.22 11.27
CA ASP A 304 -7.38 -31.27 11.80
C ASP A 304 -8.61 -30.72 12.54
N THR A 305 -9.11 -29.57 12.11
CA THR A 305 -10.34 -28.99 12.65
C THR A 305 -11.51 -29.92 12.36
N TYR A 306 -12.41 -30.05 13.34
CA TYR A 306 -13.58 -30.90 13.21
C TYR A 306 -14.84 -30.14 13.59
N TYR A 307 -15.94 -30.50 12.93
CA TYR A 307 -17.22 -29.90 13.17
C TYR A 307 -17.95 -30.59 14.34
N ILE A 308 -18.50 -29.79 15.24
CA ILE A 308 -19.35 -30.22 16.35
C ILE A 308 -20.78 -29.92 15.95
N ASN A 309 -21.58 -30.97 15.73
CA ASN A 309 -22.99 -30.86 15.36
C ASN A 309 -23.93 -30.90 16.58
N SER A 310 -23.47 -30.39 17.71
CA SER A 310 -24.23 -30.34 18.97
C SER A 310 -24.09 -28.96 19.58
N PHE A 311 -25.19 -28.35 20.03
CA PHE A 311 -25.22 -26.97 20.49
C PHE A 311 -24.17 -26.68 21.61
N PRO A 312 -23.34 -25.62 21.47
CA PRO A 312 -23.22 -24.74 20.31
C PRO A 312 -22.56 -25.46 19.12
N CYS A 313 -23.21 -25.39 17.95
CA CYS A 313 -22.68 -25.99 16.72
C CYS A 313 -21.52 -25.14 16.19
N GLY A 314 -20.54 -25.78 15.56
CA GLY A 314 -19.41 -25.05 14.99
C GLY A 314 -18.16 -25.90 14.82
N THR A 315 -17.12 -25.28 14.29
CA THR A 315 -15.82 -25.93 14.06
C THR A 315 -14.91 -25.73 15.27
N LYS A 316 -14.22 -26.79 15.71
CA LYS A 316 -13.26 -26.73 16.81
C LYS A 316 -11.88 -27.16 16.37
N CYS A 317 -10.86 -26.41 16.81
CA CYS A 317 -9.48 -26.85 16.72
C CYS A 317 -9.15 -27.80 17.88
N PRO A 318 -8.72 -29.05 17.62
CA PRO A 318 -8.35 -30.00 18.68
C PRO A 318 -7.07 -29.60 19.43
N HIS A 319 -6.21 -28.78 18.82
CA HIS A 319 -4.86 -28.49 19.34
C HIS A 319 -4.82 -27.29 20.29
N CYS A 320 -5.46 -26.18 19.93
CA CYS A 320 -5.50 -24.99 20.78
C CYS A 320 -6.85 -24.76 21.46
N GLY A 321 -7.91 -25.43 21.01
CA GLY A 321 -9.25 -25.26 21.55
C GLY A 321 -10.03 -24.07 21.02
N THR A 322 -9.50 -23.31 20.04
CA THR A 322 -10.28 -22.27 19.33
C THR A 322 -11.54 -22.89 18.75
N PHE A 323 -12.65 -22.16 18.85
CA PHE A 323 -13.97 -22.59 18.41
C PHE A 323 -14.61 -21.50 17.55
N TRP A 324 -15.01 -21.87 16.34
CA TRP A 324 -15.76 -21.04 15.41
C TRP A 324 -17.21 -21.51 15.44
N ILE A 325 -18.10 -20.64 15.91
CA ILE A 325 -19.54 -20.91 15.91
C ILE A 325 -20.06 -20.71 14.48
N ASP A 326 -21.00 -21.57 14.08
CA ASP A 326 -21.73 -21.43 12.82
C ASP A 326 -22.81 -20.32 12.85
#